data_AF-A0AA94JHV4-F1
#
_entry.id   AF-A0AA94JHV4-F1
#
_cell.length_a   1.000
_cell.length_b   1.000
_cell.length_c   1.000
_cell.angle_alpha   90.00
_cell.angle_beta   90.00
_cell.angle_gamma   90.00
#
_symmetry.space_group_name_H-M   'P 1'
#
loop_
_entity.id
_entity.type
_entity.pdbx_description
1 polymer ?
#
loop_
_entity_poly.entity_id
_entity_poly.type
_entity_poly.pdbx_seq_one_letter_code
_entity_poly.pdbx_strand_id
1 'polypeptide(L)'
;MAKQAAKDILDEMTKEDLVAWIKSHHFFSRPKRSDVLYLRWERQSAEVLEEMQKENRALDGVDFKERDRLAVRFNESKDPEEKLRLIKLIEPYDKAMSDHIKRSQAIARKSERVDALYEQIDIEREKENGRRSA
;
A
#
# COMPACT_ATOMS: atom_id res chain seq x y z
N MET A 1 11.80 1.18 -41.33
CA MET A 1 11.88 1.05 -39.86
C MET A 1 11.47 2.37 -39.25
N ALA A 2 10.20 2.53 -38.86
CA ALA A 2 9.75 3.77 -38.21
C ALA A 2 10.43 3.87 -36.83
N LYS A 3 11.17 4.96 -36.57
CA LYS A 3 11.64 5.29 -35.21
C LYS A 3 10.41 5.42 -34.33
N GLN A 4 10.16 4.44 -33.48
CA GLN A 4 9.12 4.52 -32.46
C GLN A 4 9.49 5.71 -31.57
N ALA A 5 8.73 6.80 -31.68
CA ALA A 5 8.95 7.99 -30.86
C ALA A 5 8.90 7.53 -29.40
N ALA A 6 9.96 7.79 -28.65
CA ALA A 6 9.96 7.52 -27.22
C ALA A 6 8.74 8.22 -26.61
N LYS A 7 7.88 7.46 -25.91
CA LYS A 7 6.69 8.02 -25.25
C LYS A 7 7.11 9.24 -24.44
N ASP A 8 6.38 10.34 -24.59
CA ASP A 8 6.66 11.53 -23.81
C ASP A 8 6.38 11.19 -22.34
N ILE A 9 7.13 11.80 -21.44
CA ILE A 9 6.93 11.62 -19.99
C ILE A 9 5.50 12.00 -19.60
N LEU A 10 4.93 12.98 -20.32
CA LEU A 10 3.55 13.43 -20.16
C LEU A 10 2.52 12.33 -20.50
N ASP A 11 2.87 11.38 -21.37
CA ASP A 11 2.00 10.25 -21.74
C ASP A 11 2.01 9.13 -20.67
N GLU A 12 3.03 9.10 -19.81
CA GLU A 12 3.18 8.14 -18.71
C GLU A 12 2.69 8.68 -17.35
N MET A 13 2.35 9.97 -17.31
CA MET A 13 1.86 10.65 -16.12
C MET A 13 0.36 10.47 -15.94
N THR A 14 -0.05 10.24 -14.68
CA THR A 14 -1.46 10.38 -14.33
C THR A 14 -1.82 11.85 -14.27
N LYS A 15 -3.10 12.18 -14.45
CA LYS A 15 -3.59 13.56 -14.34
C LYS A 15 -3.20 14.20 -13.01
N GLU A 16 -3.22 13.40 -11.95
CA GLU A 16 -2.84 13.80 -10.59
C GLU A 16 -1.35 14.15 -10.51
N ASP A 17 -0.49 13.34 -11.14
CA ASP A 17 0.96 13.62 -11.19
C ASP A 17 1.24 14.93 -11.95
N LEU A 18 0.53 15.19 -13.05
CA LEU A 18 0.66 16.42 -13.83
C LEU A 18 0.23 17.64 -13.03
N VAL A 19 -0.91 17.55 -12.35
CA VAL A 19 -1.43 18.64 -11.52
C VAL A 19 -0.49 18.92 -10.33
N ALA A 20 0.06 17.89 -9.69
CA ALA A 20 1.02 18.06 -8.60
C ALA A 20 2.31 18.74 -9.09
N TRP A 21 2.81 18.34 -10.26
CA TRP A 21 4.00 18.93 -10.86
C TRP A 21 3.80 20.40 -11.26
N ILE A 22 2.68 20.72 -11.92
CA ILE A 22 2.33 22.12 -12.30
C ILE A 22 2.22 23.02 -11.06
N LYS A 23 1.71 22.49 -9.94
CA LYS A 23 1.59 23.24 -8.69
C LYS A 23 2.95 23.47 -8.01
N SER A 24 3.90 22.55 -8.14
CA SER A 24 5.20 22.63 -7.44
C SER A 24 6.26 23.42 -8.20
N HIS A 25 6.19 23.51 -9.53
CA HIS A 25 7.19 24.20 -10.35
C HIS A 25 6.58 25.40 -11.11
N HIS A 26 7.02 26.60 -10.75
CA HIS A 26 6.69 27.80 -11.51
C HIS A 26 7.42 27.76 -12.86
N PHE A 27 6.62 27.85 -13.93
CA PHE A 27 6.93 27.93 -15.35
C PHE A 27 8.42 28.15 -15.67
N PHE A 28 9.04 27.22 -16.43
CA PHE A 28 10.13 27.41 -17.43
C PHE A 28 10.97 26.13 -17.67
N SER A 29 10.79 25.05 -16.91
CA SER A 29 11.45 23.75 -17.16
C SER A 29 10.46 22.65 -17.55
N ARG A 30 10.87 21.73 -18.42
CA ARG A 30 10.12 20.49 -18.67
C ARG A 30 10.28 19.55 -17.46
N PRO A 31 9.24 18.78 -17.10
CA PRO A 31 9.36 17.78 -16.05
C PRO A 31 10.46 16.77 -16.41
N LYS A 32 11.35 16.48 -15.47
CA LYS A 32 12.24 15.32 -15.57
C LYS A 32 11.48 14.06 -15.18
N ARG A 33 11.94 12.90 -15.66
CA ARG A 33 11.31 11.61 -15.32
C ARG A 33 11.44 11.33 -13.83
N SER A 34 12.62 11.60 -13.28
CA SER A 34 12.91 11.43 -11.87
C SER A 34 12.00 12.29 -10.97
N ASP A 35 11.76 13.55 -11.34
CA ASP A 35 10.91 14.48 -10.57
C ASP A 35 9.45 13.97 -10.52
N VAL A 36 8.96 13.46 -11.65
CA VAL A 36 7.60 12.90 -11.76
C VAL A 36 7.46 11.62 -10.94
N LEU A 37 8.42 10.71 -11.07
CA LEU A 37 8.44 9.47 -10.30
C LEU A 37 8.54 9.76 -8.80
N TYR A 38 9.29 10.80 -8.40
CA TYR A 38 9.39 11.25 -7.02
C TYR A 38 8.06 11.75 -6.46
N LEU A 39 7.32 12.59 -7.20
CA LEU A 39 5.98 13.04 -6.77
C LEU A 39 5.02 11.85 -6.61
N ARG A 40 5.10 10.87 -7.51
CA ARG A 40 4.30 9.64 -7.42
C ARG A 40 4.68 8.83 -6.18
N TRP A 41 5.97 8.65 -5.93
CA TRP A 41 6.50 7.96 -4.75
C TRP A 41 6.08 8.67 -3.45
N GLU A 42 6.18 9.99 -3.39
CA GLU A 42 5.80 10.79 -2.21
C GLU A 42 4.31 10.60 -1.87
N ARG A 43 3.44 10.69 -2.89
CA ARG A 43 2.01 10.43 -2.69
C ARG A 43 1.74 9.00 -2.22
N GLN A 44 2.26 8.00 -2.93
CA GLN A 44 1.97 6.61 -2.62
C GLN A 44 2.58 6.16 -1.29
N SER A 45 3.75 6.70 -0.90
CA SER A 45 4.35 6.43 0.41
C SER A 45 3.51 7.01 1.54
N ALA A 46 2.97 8.22 1.37
CA ALA A 46 2.03 8.81 2.34
C ALA A 46 0.74 7.99 2.49
N GLU A 47 0.16 7.53 1.37
CA GLU A 47 -1.03 6.65 1.37
C GLU A 47 -0.74 5.33 2.10
N VAL A 48 0.38 4.67 1.81
CA VAL A 48 0.80 3.42 2.49
C VAL A 48 0.99 3.65 3.99
N LEU A 49 1.63 4.75 4.38
CA LEU A 49 1.84 5.08 5.80
C LEU A 49 0.51 5.30 6.53
N GLU A 50 -0.44 6.02 5.92
CA GLU A 50 -1.76 6.22 6.49
C GLU A 50 -2.54 4.91 6.62
N GLU A 51 -2.53 4.06 5.58
CA GLU A 51 -3.15 2.73 5.62
C GLU A 51 -2.54 1.85 6.71
N MET A 52 -1.21 1.86 6.84
CA MET A 52 -0.50 1.09 7.88
C MET A 52 -0.84 1.58 9.29
N GLN A 53 -0.93 2.90 9.51
CA GLN A 53 -1.35 3.46 10.80
C GLN A 53 -2.78 3.08 11.17
N LYS A 54 -3.70 3.07 10.19
CA LYS A 54 -5.08 2.61 10.39
C LYS A 54 -5.11 1.12 10.72
N GLU A 55 -4.37 0.30 9.98
CA GLU A 55 -4.36 -1.15 10.19
C GLU A 55 -3.74 -1.54 11.54
N ASN A 56 -2.70 -0.83 11.99
CA ASN A 56 -2.09 -1.06 13.30
C ASN A 56 -3.07 -0.89 14.48
N ARG A 57 -4.13 -0.10 14.28
CA ARG A 57 -5.18 0.13 15.29
C ARG A 57 -6.47 -0.65 15.00
N ALA A 58 -6.53 -1.40 13.90
CA ALA A 58 -7.76 -2.05 13.44
C ALA A 58 -8.28 -3.12 14.41
N LEU A 59 -7.39 -3.65 15.26
CA LEU A 59 -7.71 -4.69 16.24
C LEU A 59 -7.80 -4.16 17.69
N ASP A 60 -7.61 -2.86 17.94
CA ASP A 60 -7.60 -2.29 19.30
C ASP A 60 -8.91 -2.54 20.07
N GLY A 61 -10.03 -2.67 19.35
CA GLY A 61 -11.35 -2.96 19.93
C GLY A 61 -11.72 -4.43 20.02
N VAL A 62 -10.85 -5.35 19.61
CA VAL A 62 -11.16 -6.79 19.54
C VAL A 62 -10.66 -7.50 20.79
N ASP A 63 -11.58 -8.04 21.60
CA ASP A 63 -11.23 -8.80 22.80
C ASP A 63 -10.85 -10.25 22.47
N PHE A 64 -9.58 -10.47 22.09
CA PHE A 64 -9.09 -11.82 21.85
C PHE A 64 -9.02 -12.69 23.11
N LYS A 65 -9.04 -12.11 24.32
CA LYS A 65 -9.11 -12.91 25.55
C LYS A 65 -10.49 -13.54 25.68
N GLU A 66 -11.54 -12.83 25.29
CA GLU A 66 -12.89 -13.42 25.24
C GLU A 66 -12.97 -14.52 24.18
N ARG A 67 -12.35 -14.33 23.00
CA ARG A 67 -12.21 -15.41 22.01
C ARG A 67 -11.56 -16.65 22.61
N ASP A 68 -10.46 -16.48 23.35
CA ASP A 68 -9.74 -17.60 23.98
C ASP A 68 -10.59 -18.31 25.04
N ARG A 69 -11.35 -17.56 25.85
CA ARG A 69 -12.30 -18.15 26.83
C ARG A 69 -13.39 -18.96 26.14
N LEU A 70 -13.96 -18.45 25.05
CA LEU A 70 -14.95 -19.17 24.26
C LEU A 70 -14.37 -20.45 23.65
N ALA A 71 -13.12 -20.41 23.17
CA ALA A 71 -12.43 -21.58 22.65
C ALA A 71 -12.15 -22.64 23.73
N VAL A 72 -11.78 -22.23 24.94
CA VAL A 72 -11.63 -23.14 26.09
C VAL A 72 -12.97 -23.82 26.40
N ARG A 73 -14.06 -23.04 26.51
CA ARG A 73 -15.41 -23.60 26.74
C ARG A 73 -15.84 -24.57 25.63
N PHE A 74 -15.49 -24.28 24.38
CA PHE A 74 -15.79 -25.15 23.26
C PHE A 74 -15.07 -26.50 23.39
N ASN A 75 -13.81 -26.49 23.82
CA ASN A 75 -13.02 -27.70 24.03
C ASN A 75 -13.54 -28.54 25.22
N GLU A 76 -14.00 -27.88 26.27
CA GLU A 76 -14.52 -28.52 27.49
C GLU A 76 -15.94 -29.08 27.31
N SER A 77 -16.76 -28.44 26.48
CA SER A 77 -18.13 -28.89 26.24
C SER A 77 -18.17 -30.27 25.58
N LYS A 78 -19.14 -31.10 25.97
CA LYS A 78 -19.46 -32.39 25.34
C LYS A 78 -20.77 -32.33 24.56
N ASP A 79 -21.52 -31.24 24.67
CA ASP A 79 -22.79 -31.04 23.98
C ASP A 79 -22.57 -30.49 22.55
N PRO A 80 -23.01 -31.19 21.50
CA PRO A 80 -22.92 -30.71 20.13
C PRO A 80 -23.64 -29.38 19.88
N GLU A 81 -24.77 -29.11 20.56
CA GLU A 81 -25.51 -27.85 20.35
C GLU A 81 -24.77 -26.66 20.97
N GLU A 82 -24.27 -26.80 22.19
CA GLU A 82 -23.42 -25.78 22.81
C GLU A 82 -22.17 -25.50 21.97
N LYS A 83 -21.51 -26.55 21.46
CA LYS A 83 -20.37 -26.40 20.55
C LYS A 83 -20.70 -25.57 19.32
N LEU A 84 -21.84 -25.83 18.68
CA LEU A 84 -22.26 -25.06 17.52
C LEU A 84 -22.51 -23.58 17.87
N ARG A 85 -23.10 -23.29 19.03
CA ARG A 85 -23.31 -21.91 19.49
C ARG A 85 -21.98 -21.20 19.76
N LEU A 86 -21.04 -21.88 20.41
CA LEU A 86 -19.71 -21.33 20.71
C LEU A 86 -18.92 -21.03 19.44
N ILE A 87 -18.98 -21.90 18.41
CA ILE A 87 -18.35 -21.62 17.10
C ILE A 87 -18.89 -20.30 16.51
N LYS A 88 -20.21 -20.09 16.53
CA LYS A 88 -20.81 -18.86 16.00
C LYS A 88 -20.39 -17.61 16.78
N LEU A 89 -20.07 -17.75 18.07
CA LEU A 89 -19.56 -16.65 18.90
C LEU A 89 -18.07 -16.37 18.65
N ILE A 90 -17.29 -17.40 18.28
CA ILE A 90 -15.86 -17.27 17.96
C ILE A 90 -15.64 -16.70 16.54
N GLU A 91 -16.49 -17.07 15.59
CA GLU A 91 -16.37 -16.73 14.16
C GLU A 91 -16.06 -15.24 13.88
N PRO A 92 -16.69 -14.25 14.53
CA PRO A 92 -16.39 -12.83 14.28
C PRO A 92 -14.94 -12.44 14.61
N TYR A 93 -14.35 -13.03 15.65
CA TYR A 93 -12.97 -12.77 16.05
C TYR A 93 -11.98 -13.33 15.04
N ASP A 94 -12.22 -14.56 14.59
CA ASP A 94 -11.39 -15.21 13.58
C ASP A 94 -11.48 -14.48 12.23
N LYS A 95 -12.69 -14.01 11.88
CA LYS A 95 -12.89 -13.15 10.71
C LYS A 95 -12.12 -11.84 10.83
N ALA A 96 -12.21 -11.16 11.98
CA ALA A 96 -11.48 -9.91 12.22
C ALA A 96 -9.96 -10.09 12.05
N MET A 97 -9.41 -11.19 12.59
CA MET A 97 -8.01 -11.55 12.44
C MET A 97 -7.65 -11.88 10.97
N SER A 98 -8.47 -12.69 10.29
CA SER A 98 -8.24 -13.05 8.89
C SER A 98 -8.23 -11.81 7.98
N ASP A 99 -9.18 -10.91 8.19
CA ASP A 99 -9.28 -9.68 7.40
C ASP A 99 -8.12 -8.74 7.70
N HIS A 100 -7.67 -8.65 8.96
CA HIS A 100 -6.46 -7.90 9.34
C HIS A 100 -5.21 -8.44 8.64
N ILE A 101 -5.02 -9.76 8.61
CA ILE A 101 -3.89 -10.40 7.91
C ILE A 101 -3.93 -10.07 6.41
N LYS A 102 -5.10 -10.19 5.77
CA LYS A 102 -5.25 -9.88 4.34
C LYS A 102 -4.94 -8.42 4.02
N ARG A 103 -5.43 -7.49 4.84
CA ARG A 103 -5.15 -6.05 4.66
C ARG A 103 -3.68 -5.74 4.89
N SER A 104 -3.06 -6.31 5.92
CA SER A 104 -1.62 -6.16 6.19
C SER A 104 -0.77 -6.68 5.03
N GLN A 105 -1.12 -7.84 4.45
CA GLN A 105 -0.44 -8.36 3.25
C GLN A 105 -0.63 -7.46 2.03
N ALA A 106 -1.82 -6.88 1.85
CA ALA A 106 -2.07 -5.94 0.76
C ALA A 106 -1.23 -4.66 0.91
N ILE A 107 -1.12 -4.13 2.13
CA ILE A 107 -0.27 -2.98 2.46
C ILE A 107 1.21 -3.31 2.19
N ALA A 108 1.68 -4.49 2.61
CA ALA A 108 3.06 -4.92 2.35
C ALA A 108 3.38 -4.94 0.83
N ARG A 109 2.48 -5.51 0.01
CA ARG A 109 2.64 -5.50 -1.46
C ARG A 109 2.61 -4.09 -2.05
N LYS A 110 1.87 -3.15 -1.46
CA LYS A 110 1.90 -1.75 -1.88
C LYS A 110 3.24 -1.10 -1.50
N SER A 111 3.74 -1.36 -0.29
CA SER A 111 5.05 -0.89 0.17
C SER A 111 6.17 -1.34 -0.78
N GLU A 112 6.21 -2.63 -1.14
CA GLU A 112 7.20 -3.16 -2.08
C GLU A 112 7.19 -2.44 -3.44
N ARG A 113 6.00 -2.05 -3.94
CA ARG A 113 5.89 -1.27 -5.19
C ARG A 113 6.40 0.16 -5.02
N VAL A 114 6.17 0.76 -3.87
CA VAL A 114 6.69 2.10 -3.53
C VAL A 114 8.21 2.06 -3.42
N ASP A 115 8.77 1.02 -2.79
CA ASP A 115 10.23 0.84 -2.72
C ASP A 115 10.84 0.68 -4.12
N ALA A 116 10.21 -0.12 -4.99
CA ALA A 116 10.63 -0.24 -6.39
C ALA A 116 10.54 1.09 -7.17
N LEU A 117 9.57 1.96 -6.85
CA LEU A 117 9.52 3.31 -7.44
C LEU A 117 10.72 4.14 -7.02
N TYR A 118 11.19 4.00 -5.77
CA TYR A 118 12.37 4.69 -5.29
C TYR A 118 13.63 4.28 -6.07
N GLU A 119 13.83 2.97 -6.28
CA GLU A 119 14.94 2.46 -7.11
C GLU A 119 14.87 2.99 -8.56
N GLN A 120 13.68 3.06 -9.13
CA GLN A 120 13.49 3.61 -10.48
C GLN A 120 13.83 5.11 -10.56
N ILE A 121 13.55 5.88 -9.51
CA ILE A 121 13.93 7.30 -9.45
C ILE A 121 15.45 7.44 -9.56
N ASP A 122 16.20 6.63 -8.81
CA ASP A 122 17.66 6.69 -8.82
C ASP A 122 18.23 6.35 -10.20
N ILE A 123 17.71 5.30 -10.85
CA ILE A 123 18.08 4.93 -12.23
C ILE A 123 17.81 6.09 -13.21
N GLU A 124 16.66 6.77 -13.11
CA GLU A 124 16.35 7.88 -14.00
C GLU A 124 17.21 9.12 -13.71
N ARG A 125 17.54 9.39 -12.45
CA ARG A 125 18.47 10.47 -12.07
C ARG A 125 19.86 10.23 -12.68
N GLU A 126 20.36 9.00 -12.66
CA GLU A 126 21.64 8.65 -13.28
C GLU A 126 21.61 8.90 -14.79
N LYS A 127 20.54 8.49 -15.49
CA LYS A 127 20.38 8.74 -16.93
C LYS A 127 20.32 10.23 -17.27
N GLU A 128 19.62 11.01 -16.46
CA GLU A 128 19.47 12.45 -16.63
C GLU A 128 20.80 13.19 -16.38
N ASN A 129 21.59 12.74 -15.42
CA ASN A 129 22.91 13.28 -15.13
C ASN A 129 23.95 12.87 -16.19
N GLY A 130 23.93 11.63 -16.66
CA GLY A 130 24.82 11.15 -17.72
C GLY A 130 24.56 11.83 -19.08
N ARG A 131 23.30 12.18 -19.38
CA ARG A 131 22.94 12.96 -20.58
C ARG A 131 23.38 14.43 -20.54
N ARG A 132 23.75 14.97 -19.37
CA ARG A 132 24.25 16.35 -19.24
C ARG A 132 25.75 16.48 -19.51
N SER A 133 26.48 15.36 -19.63
CA SER A 133 27.93 15.32 -19.81
C SER A 133 28.40 15.00 -21.23
N ALA A 134 27.48 14.95 -22.20
CA ALA A 134 27.74 14.73 -23.64
C ALA A 134 27.17 15.90 -24.46
#